data_AF-A0A2H5QYD0-F1
#
_entry.id   AF-A0A2H5QYD0-F1
#
_cell.length_a   1.000
_cell.length_b   1.000
_cell.length_c   1.000
_cell.angle_alpha   90.00
_cell.angle_beta   90.00
_cell.angle_gamma   90.00
#
_symmetry.space_group_name_H-M   'P 1'
#
loop_
_entity.id
_entity.type
_entity.pdbx_description
1 polymer ?
#
loop_
_entity_poly.entity_id
_entity_poly.type
_entity_poly.pdbx_seq_one_letter_code
_entity_poly.pdbx_strand_id
1 'polypeptide(L)' 'MLHGSKEDEHRHAGDLGNLIVDVYGNAYLSHFLDNKIRLTGPHSIIGRAIVIHKDQDDFGR' A
#
# COMPACT_ATOMS: atom_id res chain seq x y z
N MET A 1 10.04 6.09 11.24
CA MET A 1 10.06 5.93 9.77
C MET A 1 9.04 6.93 9.25
N LEU A 2 9.35 7.64 8.16
CA LEU A 2 8.42 8.58 7.57
C LEU A 2 7.50 7.81 6.61
N HIS A 3 6.26 8.27 6.53
CA HIS A 3 5.30 7.84 5.51
C HIS A 3 5.77 8.29 4.13
N GLY A 4 5.42 7.55 3.08
CA GLY A 4 5.82 7.88 1.71
C GLY A 4 4.98 7.17 0.65
N SER A 5 5.21 7.53 -0.62
CA SER A 5 4.57 6.85 -1.76
C SER A 5 5.17 5.46 -1.95
N LYS A 6 4.43 4.53 -2.58
CA LYS A 6 4.93 3.18 -2.90
C LYS A 6 6.28 3.16 -3.65
N GLU A 7 6.57 4.19 -4.44
CA GLU A 7 7.78 4.27 -5.24
C GLU A 7 8.95 4.95 -4.49
N ASP A 8 8.72 5.44 -3.28
CA ASP A 8 9.73 6.14 -2.49
C ASP A 8 10.69 5.15 -1.83
N GLU A 9 11.98 5.52 -1.78
CA GLU A 9 13.00 4.73 -1.09
C GLU A 9 12.74 4.65 0.42
N HIS A 10 12.31 5.79 0.99
CA HIS A 10 11.99 5.99 2.40
C HIS A 10 10.46 6.01 2.59
N ARG A 11 9.90 4.87 2.99
CA ARG A 11 8.49 4.67 3.31
C ARG A 11 8.30 3.52 4.30
N HIS A 12 7.12 3.38 4.89
CA HIS A 12 6.77 2.14 5.58
C HIS A 12 6.56 1.00 4.58
N ALA A 13 6.83 -0.23 5.02
CA ALA A 13 6.57 -1.41 4.19
C ALA A 13 5.08 -1.55 3.82
N GLY A 14 4.17 -1.03 4.64
CA GLY A 14 2.73 -1.06 4.39
C GLY A 14 2.19 0.07 3.52
N ASP A 15 3.04 1.02 3.10
CA ASP A 15 2.61 2.17 2.29
C ASP A 15 2.46 1.73 0.83
N LEU A 16 1.29 1.17 0.51
CA LEU A 16 0.98 0.56 -0.79
C LEU A 16 0.35 1.55 -1.79
N GLY A 17 0.08 2.78 -1.36
CA GLY A 17 -0.44 3.85 -2.19
C GLY A 17 -1.97 3.86 -2.32
N ASN A 18 -2.47 4.56 -3.34
CA ASN A 18 -3.90 4.76 -3.57
C ASN A 18 -4.50 3.71 -4.53
N LEU A 19 -5.76 3.34 -4.27
CA LEU A 19 -6.59 2.64 -5.24
C LEU A 19 -7.17 3.62 -6.26
N ILE A 20 -7.24 3.19 -7.52
CA ILE A 20 -8.05 3.87 -8.52
C ILE A 20 -9.40 3.18 -8.55
N VAL A 21 -10.44 3.93 -8.21
CA VAL A 21 -11.82 3.47 -8.13
C VAL A 21 -12.59 4.00 -9.33
N ASP A 22 -13.36 3.14 -9.99
CA ASP A 22 -14.21 3.52 -11.11
C ASP A 22 -15.47 4.27 -10.67
N VAL A 23 -16.27 4.71 -11.65
CA VAL A 23 -17.52 5.46 -11.39
C VAL A 23 -18.60 4.66 -10.66
N TYR A 24 -18.43 3.34 -10.54
CA TYR A 24 -19.33 2.43 -9.86
C TYR A 24 -18.83 2.04 -8.46
N GLY A 25 -17.68 2.57 -8.04
CA GLY A 25 -17.09 2.25 -6.73
C GLY A 25 -16.23 0.98 -6.72
N ASN A 26 -15.87 0.42 -7.88
CA ASN A 26 -15.03 -0.76 -7.95
C ASN A 26 -13.55 -0.38 -8.15
N ALA A 27 -12.66 -1.10 -7.49
CA ALA A 27 -11.22 -1.07 -7.75
C ALA A 27 -10.72 -2.48 -8.05
N TYR A 28 -9.90 -2.61 -9.08
CA TYR A 28 -9.29 -3.87 -9.47
C TYR A 28 -7.78 -3.71 -9.68
N LEU A 29 -7.01 -4.58 -9.03
CA LEU A 29 -5.55 -4.60 -9.08
C LEU A 29 -5.10 -5.90 -9.75
N SER A 30 -4.67 -5.85 -11.01
CA SER A 30 -4.14 -7.01 -11.74
C SER A 30 -2.62 -7.12 -11.69
N HIS A 31 -1.92 -5.99 -11.81
CA HIS A 31 -0.45 -5.92 -11.89
C HIS A 31 0.11 -5.04 -10.78
N PHE A 32 -0.02 -5.53 -9.54
CA PHE A 32 0.51 -4.86 -8.36
C PHE A 32 1.76 -5.59 -7.86
N LEU A 33 2.91 -4.92 -7.94
CA LEU A 33 4.20 -5.43 -7.46
C LEU A 33 4.77 -4.46 -6.45
N ASP A 34 5.20 -5.01 -5.31
CA ASP A 34 5.86 -4.27 -4.23
C ASP A 34 7.10 -5.05 -3.79
N ASN A 35 8.21 -4.33 -3.54
CA ASN A 35 9.49 -4.92 -3.17
C ASN A 35 9.86 -4.76 -1.68
N LYS A 36 9.00 -4.11 -0.88
CA LYS A 36 9.20 -3.88 0.57
C LYS A 36 8.41 -4.89 1.42
N ILE A 37 7.19 -5.26 1.02
CA ILE A 37 6.42 -6.31 1.73
C ILE A 37 7.02 -7.69 1.51
N ARG A 38 6.90 -8.56 2.53
CA ARG A 38 7.41 -9.94 2.51
C ARG A 38 6.34 -10.89 3.01
N LEU A 39 6.30 -12.11 2.48
CA LEU A 39 5.41 -13.17 2.97
C LEU A 39 6.09 -14.07 4.02
N THR A 40 7.40 -13.94 4.22
CA THR A 40 8.20 -14.76 5.14
C THR A 40 9.23 -13.92 5.89
N GLY A 41 9.85 -14.52 6.91
CA GLY A 41 10.87 -13.87 7.74
C GLY A 41 10.29 -12.88 8.76
N PRO A 42 11.16 -12.13 9.47
CA PRO A 42 10.76 -11.26 10.58
C PRO A 42 9.85 -10.09 10.16
N HIS A 43 9.84 -9.73 8.88
CA HIS A 43 8.99 -8.66 8.32
C HIS A 43 7.78 -9.20 7.54
N SER A 44 7.39 -10.46 7.77
CA SER A 44 6.22 -11.03 7.09
C SER A 44 4.95 -10.21 7.36
N ILE A 45 4.13 -10.05 6.32
CA ILE A 45 2.80 -9.44 6.39
C ILE A 45 1.68 -10.45 6.68
N ILE A 46 1.98 -11.75 6.72
CA ILE A 46 0.98 -12.77 7.05
C ILE A 46 0.49 -12.57 8.49
N GLY A 47 -0.83 -12.61 8.67
CA GLY A 47 -1.49 -12.35 9.97
C GLY A 47 -1.67 -10.86 10.30
N ARG A 48 -1.28 -9.96 9.39
CA ARG A 48 -1.60 -8.53 9.48
C ARG A 48 -2.90 -8.22 8.73
N ALA A 49 -3.31 -6.95 8.76
CA ALA A 49 -4.53 -6.47 8.10
C ALA A 49 -4.21 -5.72 6.81
N ILE A 50 -5.18 -5.73 5.89
CA ILE A 50 -5.29 -4.76 4.79
C ILE A 50 -6.37 -3.76 5.22
N VAL A 51 -6.06 -2.47 5.09
CA VAL A 51 -6.98 -1.38 5.46
C VAL A 51 -7.18 -0.50 4.23
N ILE A 52 -8.44 -0.23 3.90
CA ILE A 52 -8.83 0.72 2.86
C ILE A 52 -9.32 1.98 3.56
N HIS A 53 -8.69 3.11 3.24
CA HIS A 53 -9.10 4.42 3.77
C HIS A 53 -10.17 5.05 2.90
N LYS A 54 -11.01 5.89 3.52
CA LYS A 54 -12.03 6.66 2.82
C LYS A 54 -11.41 7.75 1.93
N ASP A 55 -10.40 8.43 2.46
CA ASP A 55 -9.78 9.58 1.83
C ASP A 55 -8.45 9.17 1.17
N GLN A 56 -8.02 9.98 0.20
CA GLN A 56 -6.80 9.75 -0.55
C GLN A 56 -5.56 9.86 0.35
N ASP A 57 -4.63 8.92 0.20
CA ASP A 57 -3.29 9.01 0.78
C ASP A 57 -2.50 10.12 0.08
N ASP A 58 -1.95 11.03 0.85
CA ASP A 58 -1.20 12.19 0.38
C ASP A 58 0.28 11.87 0.07
N PHE A 59 0.77 10.72 0.55
CA PHE A 59 2.16 10.24 0.50
C PHE A 59 3.13 11.03 1.38
N GLY A 60 2.63 11.60 2.48
CA GLY A 60 3.42 12.33 3.46
C GLY A 60 3.67 13.78 3.07
N ARG A 61 2.77 14.37 2.28
CA ARG A 61 2.94 15.69 1.65
C ARG A 61 1.62 16.40 1.39
#